data_AF-A0A847J413-F1
#
_entry.id   AF-A0A847J413-F1
#
_cell.length_a   1.000
_cell.length_b   1.000
_cell.length_c   1.000
_cell.angle_alpha   90.00
_cell.angle_beta   90.00
_cell.angle_gamma   90.00
#
_symmetry.space_group_name_H-M   'P 1'
#
loop_
_entity.id
_entity.type
_entity.pdbx_description
1 polymer ?
#
loop_
_entity_poly.entity_id
_entity_poly.type
_entity_poly.pdbx_seq_one_letter_code
_entity_poly.pdbx_strand_id
1 'polypeptide(L)' 'MWSEGILSIEGKEVSYCLNHFEEPSKFGIEKGRISKLELRAEKAIICNYDRGWDVKATTNLAKKALKQLLAEFN' A
#
# COMPACT_ATOMS: atom_id res chain seq x y z
N MET A 1 -2.72 1.11 13.47
CA MET A 1 -3.08 -0.32 13.43
C MET A 1 -2.41 -0.96 12.23
N TRP A 2 -1.99 -2.21 12.38
CA TRP A 2 -1.47 -3.01 11.27
C TRP A 2 -2.62 -3.75 10.58
N SER A 3 -2.58 -3.80 9.26
CA SER A 3 -3.54 -4.55 8.43
C SER A 3 -2.77 -5.25 7.33
N GLU A 4 -3.12 -6.50 7.09
CA GLU A 4 -2.48 -7.35 6.10
C GLU A 4 -3.51 -8.22 5.39
N GLY A 5 -3.20 -8.60 4.16
CA GLY A 5 -4.09 -9.41 3.35
C GLY A 5 -3.61 -9.59 1.93
N ILE A 6 -4.50 -10.12 1.09
CA ILE A 6 -4.23 -10.36 -0.32
C ILE A 6 -5.33 -9.66 -1.14
N LEU A 7 -4.91 -8.88 -2.13
CA LEU A 7 -5.79 -8.30 -3.15
C LEU A 7 -5.67 -9.14 -4.42
N SER A 8 -6.81 -9.42 -5.05
CA SER A 8 -6.83 -9.96 -6.41
C SER A 8 -7.02 -8.81 -7.39
N ILE A 9 -5.95 -8.47 -8.12
CA ILE A 9 -5.94 -7.39 -9.11
C ILE A 9 -5.72 -8.01 -10.48
N GLU A 10 -6.75 -8.02 -11.32
CA GLU A 10 -6.70 -8.57 -12.69
C GLU A 10 -6.24 -10.03 -12.73
N GLY A 11 -6.67 -10.84 -11.76
CA GLY A 11 -6.29 -12.24 -11.64
C GLY A 11 -4.88 -12.48 -11.09
N LYS A 12 -4.17 -11.41 -10.68
CA LYS A 12 -2.89 -11.51 -9.97
C LYS A 12 -3.08 -11.23 -8.49
N GLU A 13 -2.44 -12.06 -7.67
CA GLU A 13 -2.42 -11.87 -6.22
C GLU A 13 -1.35 -10.85 -5.83
N VAL A 14 -1.77 -9.85 -5.06
CA VAL A 14 -0.89 -8.85 -4.44
C VAL A 14 -1.08 -8.94 -2.94
N SER A 15 -0.07 -9.42 -2.22
CA SER A 15 -0.10 -9.34 -0.77
C SER A 15 0.27 -7.93 -0.32
N TYR A 16 -0.42 -7.45 0.72
CA TYR A 16 -0.15 -6.16 1.32
C TYR A 16 0.06 -6.31 2.82
N CYS A 17 0.91 -5.46 3.36
CA CYS A 17 1.04 -5.20 4.78
C CYS A 17 1.15 -3.69 4.95
N LEU A 18 0.29 -3.09 5.76
CA LEU A 18 0.27 -1.66 5.95
C LEU A 18 0.02 -1.29 7.41
N ASN A 19 0.53 -0.13 7.80
CA ASN A 19 0.19 0.50 9.07
C ASN A 19 -0.56 1.79 8.80
N HIS A 20 -1.71 1.97 9.43
CA HIS A 20 -2.52 3.17 9.32
C HIS A 20 -2.88 3.74 10.69
N PHE A 21 -3.00 5.06 10.80
CA PHE A 21 -3.49 5.73 12.01
C PHE A 21 -5.01 5.85 12.00
N GLU A 22 -5.60 6.17 13.15
CA GLU A 22 -7.04 6.48 13.23
C GLU A 22 -7.36 7.78 12.49
N GLU A 23 -6.47 8.78 12.58
CA GLU A 23 -6.59 10.08 11.92
C GLU A 23 -5.48 10.33 10.89
N PRO A 24 -5.74 11.17 9.87
CA PRO A 24 -4.72 11.54 8.88
C PRO A 24 -3.47 12.16 9.51
N SER A 25 -2.30 11.89 8.94
CA SER A 25 -1.00 12.27 9.52
C SER A 25 -0.06 12.85 8.48
N LYS A 26 0.84 13.74 8.91
CA LYS A 26 1.93 14.28 8.07
C LYS A 26 2.85 13.19 7.50
N PHE A 27 2.86 12.02 8.14
CA PHE A 27 3.63 10.85 7.72
C PHE A 27 2.85 9.95 6.76
N GLY A 28 1.54 10.16 6.65
CA GLY A 28 0.69 9.36 5.81
C GLY A 28 0.91 9.62 4.32
N ILE A 29 0.68 8.59 3.51
CA ILE A 29 0.64 8.74 2.05
C ILE A 29 -0.42 9.79 1.72
N GLU A 30 -0.01 10.83 1.00
CA GLU A 30 -0.86 11.99 0.64
C GLU A 30 -1.44 12.73 1.86
N LYS A 31 -0.72 12.72 2.99
CA LYS A 31 -1.18 13.23 4.30
C LYS A 31 -2.42 12.49 4.84
N GLY A 32 -2.69 11.29 4.35
CA GLY A 32 -3.75 10.40 4.82
C GLY A 32 -3.36 9.60 6.07
N ARG A 33 -4.03 8.47 6.29
CA ARG A 33 -3.85 7.62 7.49
C ARG A 33 -2.74 6.58 7.33
N ILE A 34 -2.50 6.05 6.12
CA ILE A 34 -1.50 5.01 5.86
C ILE A 34 -0.08 5.55 6.03
N SER A 35 0.61 5.16 7.10
CA SER A 35 1.96 5.63 7.45
C SER A 35 3.07 4.71 6.95
N LYS A 36 2.76 3.43 6.72
CA LYS A 36 3.64 2.44 6.10
C LYS A 36 2.84 1.52 5.17
N LEU A 37 3.44 1.10 4.06
CA LEU A 37 2.84 0.18 3.11
C LEU A 37 3.92 -0.64 2.41
N GLU A 38 3.78 -1.95 2.41
CA GLU A 38 4.52 -2.87 1.55
C GLU A 38 3.53 -3.65 0.67
N LEU A 39 3.79 -3.70 -0.64
CA LEU A 39 3.08 -4.53 -1.59
C LEU A 39 4.03 -5.54 -2.21
N ARG A 40 3.61 -6.80 -2.27
CA ARG A 40 4.35 -7.85 -2.95
C ARG A 40 3.48 -8.56 -3.99
N ALA A 41 4.09 -8.87 -5.12
CA ALA A 41 3.53 -9.77 -6.12
C ALA A 41 4.62 -10.74 -6.56
N GLU A 42 4.28 -12.01 -6.77
CA GLU A 42 5.26 -13.03 -7.18
C GLU A 42 6.50 -13.08 -6.25
N LYS A 43 6.30 -12.83 -4.94
CA LYS A 43 7.32 -12.72 -3.88
C LYS A 43 8.27 -11.51 -3.98
N ALA A 44 8.13 -10.66 -4.99
CA ALA A 44 8.90 -9.42 -5.16
C ALA A 44 8.16 -8.21 -4.58
N ILE A 45 8.89 -7.27 -3.97
CA ILE A 45 8.35 -5.98 -3.55
C ILE A 45 8.08 -5.14 -4.80
N ILE A 46 6.83 -4.76 -5.01
CA ILE A 46 6.41 -3.92 -6.15
C ILE A 46 6.08 -2.48 -5.74
N CYS A 47 5.92 -2.24 -4.44
CA CYS A 47 5.71 -0.92 -3.85
C CYS A 47 6.10 -0.98 -2.36
N ASN A 48 6.82 0.03 -1.88
CA ASN A 48 7.14 0.18 -0.47
C ASN A 48 7.18 1.65 -0.07
N TYR A 49 6.54 1.95 1.05
CA TYR A 49 6.49 3.26 1.67
C TYR A 49 6.74 3.13 3.16
N ASP A 50 7.82 3.72 3.67
CA ASP A 50 8.05 3.92 5.11
C ASP A 50 8.25 5.41 5.37
N ARG A 51 7.13 6.15 5.44
CA ARG A 51 7.10 7.62 5.64
C ARG A 51 7.87 8.39 4.55
N GLY A 52 7.93 7.77 3.38
CA GLY A 52 8.68 8.16 2.20
C GLY A 52 8.67 6.97 1.23
N TRP A 53 8.76 7.24 -0.08
CA TRP A 53 8.76 6.17 -1.06
C TRP A 53 10.12 5.50 -1.16
N ASP A 54 10.26 4.29 -0.64
CA ASP A 54 11.44 3.44 -0.90
C ASP A 54 11.33 2.81 -2.30
N VAL A 55 10.14 2.32 -2.63
CA VAL A 55 9.81 1.76 -3.96
C VAL A 55 8.47 2.32 -4.39
N LYS A 56 8.47 3.18 -5.42
CA LYS A 56 7.22 3.73 -5.96
C LYS A 56 6.46 2.67 -6.76
N ALA A 57 5.13 2.72 -6.69
CA ALA A 57 4.25 1.94 -7.56
C ALA A 57 4.38 2.40 -9.03
N THR A 58 5.27 1.75 -9.80
CA THR A 58 5.49 2.08 -11.21
C THR A 58 4.64 1.22 -12.15
N THR A 59 4.41 -0.04 -11.80
CA THR A 59 3.60 -0.98 -12.58
C THR A 59 2.10 -0.70 -12.43
N ASN A 60 1.32 -1.05 -13.45
CA ASN A 60 -0.15 -0.93 -13.39
C ASN A 60 -0.75 -1.76 -12.25
N LEU A 61 -0.19 -2.94 -12.00
CA LEU A 61 -0.58 -3.80 -10.88
C LEU A 61 -0.39 -3.08 -9.53
N ALA A 62 0.81 -2.54 -9.28
CA ALA A 62 1.12 -1.84 -8.04
C ALA A 62 0.25 -0.57 -7.87
N LYS A 63 0.02 0.17 -8.95
CA LYS A 63 -0.82 1.39 -8.91
C LYS A 63 -2.27 1.08 -8.58
N LYS A 64 -2.83 0.01 -9.15
CA LYS A 64 -4.20 -0.42 -8.87
C LYS A 64 -4.35 -0.90 -7.42
N ALA A 65 -3.42 -1.74 -6.95
CA ALA A 65 -3.39 -2.19 -5.57
C ALA A 65 -3.27 -1.02 -4.58
N LEU A 66 -2.33 -0.09 -4.83
CA LEU A 66 -2.16 1.12 -4.03
C LEU A 66 -3.44 1.96 -4.01
N LYS A 67 -4.07 2.22 -5.16
CA LYS A 67 -5.31 3.00 -5.25
C LYS A 67 -6.45 2.37 -4.44
N GLN A 68 -6.58 1.05 -4.48
CA GLN A 68 -7.61 0.34 -3.72
C GLN A 68 -7.37 0.45 -2.21
N LEU A 69 -6.13 0.27 -1.75
CA LEU A 69 -5.80 0.41 -0.33
C LEU A 69 -5.95 1.85 0.17
N LEU A 70 -5.62 2.85 -0.65
CA LEU A 70 -5.88 4.25 -0.31
C LEU A 70 -7.38 4.52 -0.16
N ALA A 71 -8.24 3.91 -0.99
CA ALA A 71 -9.68 4.09 -0.85
C ALA A 71 -10.27 3.45 0.42
N GLU A 72 -9.62 2.42 0.95
CA GLU A 72 -10.10 1.66 2.12
C GLU A 72 -9.49 2.15 3.45
N PHE A 73 -8.19 2.47 3.44
CA PHE A 73 -7.40 2.72 4.64
C PHE A 73 -6.91 4.16 4.80
N ASN A 74 -7.04 5.04 3.80
CA ASN A 74 -6.93 6.50 4.03
C ASN A 74 -8.26 7.10 4.42
#